data_AF-A0A5N6V7S0-F1
#
_entry.id   AF-A0A5N6V7S0-F1
#
_cell.length_a   1.000
_cell.length_b   1.000
_cell.length_c   1.000
_cell.angle_alpha   90.00
_cell.angle_beta   90.00
_cell.angle_gamma   90.00
#
_symmetry.space_group_name_H-M   'P 1'
#
loop_
_entity.id
_entity.type
_entity.pdbx_description
1 polymer ?
#
loop_
_entity_poly.entity_id
_entity_poly.type
_entity_poly.pdbx_seq_one_letter_code
_entity_poly.pdbx_strand_id
1 'polypeptide(L)'
;MGPSKLILLLISGAWHNLKSYSKFTNALKPNGYEVHVPRLPSMNGATPSNADLTTDTEFIPSYVVSLASASRAIALIMHSYDGQVRTNAVHGLD
;
A
#
# COMPACT_ATOMS: atom_id res chain seq x y z
N MET A 1 12.60 6.80 -25.42
CA MET A 1 11.45 6.60 -24.51
C MET A 1 11.98 6.80 -23.11
N GLY A 2 11.48 7.79 -22.36
CA GLY A 2 11.89 7.99 -20.97
C GLY A 2 11.45 6.80 -20.10
N PRO A 3 12.08 6.56 -18.95
CA PRO A 3 11.67 5.46 -18.06
C PRO A 3 10.18 5.60 -17.71
N SER A 4 9.43 4.50 -17.78
CA SER A 4 8.05 4.46 -17.32
C SER A 4 7.98 4.96 -15.89
N LYS A 5 7.07 5.90 -15.59
CA LYS A 5 6.93 6.48 -14.24
C LYS A 5 6.49 5.40 -13.24
N LEU A 6 7.46 4.87 -12.49
CA LEU A 6 7.23 3.87 -11.45
C LEU A 6 6.40 4.46 -10.31
N ILE A 7 5.34 3.76 -9.92
CA ILE A 7 4.58 4.04 -8.70
C ILE A 7 5.16 3.20 -7.57
N LEU A 8 5.49 3.83 -6.45
CA LEU A 8 5.87 3.14 -5.23
C LEU A 8 4.66 3.08 -4.31
N LEU A 9 4.09 1.90 -4.12
CA LEU A 9 2.95 1.67 -3.23
C LEU A 9 3.42 0.96 -1.96
N LEU A 10 3.44 1.71 -0.86
CA LEU A 10 3.87 1.22 0.45
C LEU A 10 2.66 0.82 1.30
N ILE A 11 2.55 -0.45 1.65
CA ILE A 11 1.50 -0.95 2.54
C ILE A 11 2.06 -1.12 3.94
N SER A 12 1.35 -0.55 4.91
CA SER A 12 1.82 -0.39 6.28
C SER A 12 1.65 -1.64 7.13
N GLY A 13 2.49 -1.80 8.14
CA GLY A 13 2.28 -2.82 9.18
C GLY A 13 1.23 -2.42 10.22
N ALA A 14 1.00 -3.30 11.20
CA ALA A 14 0.11 -3.01 12.32
C ALA A 14 0.58 -1.81 13.15
N TRP A 15 -0.37 -1.08 13.73
CA TRP A 15 -0.18 0.13 14.55
C TRP A 15 0.55 1.30 13.87
N HIS A 16 0.70 1.26 12.55
CA HIS A 16 1.26 2.38 11.79
C HIS A 16 0.20 3.39 11.36
N ASN A 17 0.63 4.63 11.14
CA ASN A 17 -0.15 5.65 10.46
C ASN A 17 0.69 6.31 9.36
N LEU A 18 0.07 7.14 8.52
CA LEU A 18 0.72 7.86 7.42
C LEU A 18 2.02 8.58 7.84
N LYS A 19 2.09 9.13 9.06
CA LYS A 19 3.27 9.87 9.53
C LYS A 19 4.47 8.95 9.78
N SER A 20 4.25 7.66 10.06
CA SER A 20 5.31 6.67 10.24
C SER A 20 6.24 6.57 9.02
N TYR A 21 5.74 6.91 7.84
CA TYR A 21 6.47 6.81 6.57
C TYR A 21 6.89 8.16 5.98
N SER A 22 6.66 9.26 6.71
CA SER A 22 6.96 10.63 6.24
C SER A 22 8.41 10.80 5.78
N LYS A 23 9.39 10.32 6.56
CA LYS A 23 10.81 10.38 6.21
C LYS A 23 11.10 9.69 4.87
N PHE A 24 10.55 8.50 4.67
CA PHE A 24 10.70 7.73 3.44
C PHE A 24 10.04 8.43 2.24
N THR A 25 8.78 8.87 2.39
CA THR A 25 8.08 9.56 1.31
C THR A 25 8.73 10.90 0.95
N ASN A 26 9.27 11.62 1.93
CA ASN A 26 9.91 12.92 1.73
C ASN A 26 11.26 12.81 1.04
N ALA A 27 11.97 11.69 1.20
CA ALA A 27 13.21 11.43 0.47
C ALA A 27 12.96 11.10 -1.01
N LEU A 28 11.83 10.45 -1.33
CA LEU A 28 11.54 9.94 -2.67
C LEU A 28 10.83 10.96 -3.57
N LYS A 29 9.86 11.71 -3.06
CA LYS A 29 9.09 12.67 -3.86
C LYS A 29 9.95 13.71 -4.61
N PRO A 30 11.01 14.32 -4.01
CA PRO A 30 11.88 15.26 -4.72
C PRO A 30 12.67 14.63 -5.88
N ASN A 31 12.85 13.31 -5.86
CA ASN A 31 13.52 12.54 -6.92
C ASN A 31 12.56 12.13 -8.05
N GLY A 32 11.34 12.66 -8.08
CA GLY A 32 10.36 12.41 -9.15
C GLY A 32 9.54 11.13 -8.98
N TYR A 33 9.69 10.42 -7.86
CA TYR A 33 8.89 9.23 -7.56
C TYR A 33 7.47 9.60 -7.13
N GLU A 34 6.49 8.89 -7.66
CA GLU A 34 5.12 8.89 -7.16
C GLU A 34 5.00 7.85 -6.05
N VAL A 35 4.70 8.30 -4.83
CA VAL A 35 4.68 7.43 -3.65
C VAL A 35 3.31 7.46 -2.99
N HIS A 36 2.71 6.29 -2.83
CA HIS A 36 1.43 6.05 -2.20
C HIS A 36 1.63 5.29 -0.91
N VAL A 37 0.93 5.73 0.14
CA VAL A 37 0.88 5.04 1.44
C VAL A 37 -0.59 5.03 1.85
N PRO A 38 -1.43 4.11 1.32
CA PRO A 38 -2.83 4.09 1.70
C PRO A 38 -2.98 3.76 3.18
N ARG A 39 -4.04 4.29 3.79
CA ARG A 39 -4.42 3.91 5.15
C ARG A 39 -5.24 2.63 5.07
N LEU A 40 -4.74 1.56 5.69
CA LEU A 40 -5.50 0.32 5.82
C LEU A 40 -6.79 0.55 6.63
N PRO A 41 -7.91 -0.12 6.25
CA PRO A 41 -9.18 -0.07 7.00
C PRO A 41 -9.02 -0.28 8.50
N SER A 42 -8.24 -1.28 8.94
CA SER A 42 -7.99 -1.59 10.36
C SER A 42 -7.11 -0.56 11.07
N MET A 43 -6.39 0.28 10.33
CA MET A 43 -5.46 1.29 10.84
C MET A 43 -6.08 2.70 10.81
N ASN A 44 -7.39 2.79 11.06
CA ASN A 44 -8.15 4.04 11.04
C ASN A 44 -8.23 4.77 12.40
N GLY A 45 -7.80 4.12 13.49
CA GLY A 45 -7.81 4.68 14.84
C GLY A 45 -9.12 4.51 15.61
N ALA A 46 -10.10 3.75 15.07
CA ALA A 46 -11.33 3.43 15.77
C ALA A 46 -11.07 2.59 17.04
N THR A 47 -11.80 2.88 18.11
CA THR A 47 -11.78 2.11 19.37
C THR A 47 -13.22 1.89 19.86
N PRO A 48 -13.74 0.65 19.89
CA PRO A 48 -13.10 -0.58 19.43
C PRO A 48 -12.86 -0.60 17.90
N SER A 49 -12.01 -1.51 17.42
CA SER A 49 -11.76 -1.67 15.98
C SER A 49 -13.07 -1.97 15.24
N ASN A 50 -13.23 -1.41 14.06
CA ASN A 50 -14.37 -1.62 13.16
C ASN A 50 -13.97 -2.31 11.83
N ALA A 51 -12.73 -2.78 11.74
CA ALA A 51 -12.15 -3.45 10.58
C ALA A 51 -11.17 -4.53 11.03
N ASP A 52 -10.83 -5.44 10.12
CA ASP A 52 -10.04 -6.64 10.39
C ASP A 52 -9.10 -7.01 9.22
N LEU A 53 -8.40 -8.13 9.38
CA LEU A 53 -7.48 -8.66 8.37
C LEU A 53 -8.14 -8.91 7.01
N THR A 54 -9.41 -9.35 7.00
CA THR A 54 -10.15 -9.61 5.77
C THR A 54 -10.41 -8.30 5.03
N THR A 55 -10.89 -7.27 5.75
CA THR A 55 -11.13 -5.96 5.15
C THR A 55 -9.87 -5.30 4.59
N ASP A 56 -8.72 -5.47 5.26
CA ASP A 56 -7.43 -4.99 4.75
C ASP A 56 -7.01 -5.76 3.48
N THR A 57 -7.23 -7.07 3.46
CA THR A 57 -6.90 -7.96 2.33
C THR A 57 -7.68 -7.58 1.07
N GLU A 58 -8.98 -7.31 1.21
CA GLU A 58 -9.86 -6.92 0.10
C GLU A 58 -9.58 -5.50 -0.41
N PHE A 59 -9.11 -4.61 0.46
CA PHE A 59 -8.85 -3.21 0.13
C PHE A 59 -7.66 -3.05 -0.84
N ILE A 60 -6.57 -3.81 -0.67
CA ILE A 60 -5.34 -3.64 -1.46
C ILE A 60 -5.54 -3.83 -2.96
N PRO A 61 -6.20 -4.90 -3.45
CA PRO A 61 -6.48 -5.06 -4.88
C PRO A 61 -7.25 -3.87 -5.47
N SER A 62 -8.27 -3.37 -4.76
CA SER A 62 -9.06 -2.22 -5.22
C SER A 62 -8.20 -0.96 -5.38
N TYR A 63 -7.27 -0.74 -4.46
CA TYR A 63 -6.35 0.39 -4.50
C TYR A 63 -5.34 0.24 -5.66
N VAL A 64 -4.81 -0.96 -5.86
CA VAL A 64 -3.91 -1.25 -7.00
C VAL A 64 -4.62 -1.02 -8.33
N VAL A 65 -5.86 -1.49 -8.49
CA VAL A 65 -6.67 -1.26 -9.69
C VAL A 65 -6.89 0.23 -9.93
N SER A 66 -7.12 1.02 -8.87
CA SER A 66 -7.29 2.48 -9.00
C SER A 66 -6.03 3.20 -9.50
N LEU A 67 -4.84 2.62 -9.27
CA LEU A 67 -3.56 3.17 -9.70
C LEU A 67 -3.07 2.61 -11.04
N ALA A 68 -3.55 1.43 -11.41
CA ALA A 68 -3.17 0.75 -12.63
C ALA A 68 -3.74 1.50 -13.84
N SER A 69 -2.86 2.12 -14.62
CA SER A 69 -3.18 2.57 -15.98
C SER A 69 -2.29 1.83 -16.98
N ALA A 70 -2.73 1.72 -18.23
CA ALA A 70 -1.90 1.17 -19.30
C ALA A 70 -0.54 1.88 -19.32
N SER A 71 0.55 1.10 -19.30
CA SER A 71 1.95 1.57 -19.36
C SER A 71 2.60 2.08 -18.06
N ARG A 72 2.02 1.85 -16.87
CA ARG A 72 2.66 2.19 -15.58
C ARG A 72 3.03 0.93 -14.79
N ALA A 73 4.26 0.87 -14.31
CA ALA A 73 4.70 -0.14 -13.35
C ALA A 73 4.38 0.30 -11.92
N ILE A 74 3.99 -0.66 -11.08
CA ILE A 74 3.76 -0.45 -9.64
C ILE A 74 4.72 -1.36 -8.88
N ALA A 75 5.60 -0.78 -8.06
CA ALA A 75 6.39 -1.53 -7.08
C ALA A 75 5.66 -1.51 -5.74
N LEU A 76 5.28 -2.70 -5.27
CA LEU A 76 4.67 -2.91 -3.97
C LEU A 76 5.78 -3.06 -2.91
N ILE A 77 5.76 -2.21 -1.89
CA ILE A 77 6.66 -2.26 -0.74
C ILE A 77 5.80 -2.56 0.48
N MET A 78 6.17 -3.57 1.25
CA MET A 78 5.31 -4.07 2.32
C MET A 78 6.08 -4.24 3.62
N HIS A 79 5.41 -4.00 4.75
CA HIS A 79 6.03 -4.05 6.06
C HIS A 79 5.23 -4.90 7.05
N SER A 80 5.90 -5.87 7.69
CA SER A 80 5.40 -6.63 8.85
C SER A 80 4.02 -7.28 8.63
N TYR A 81 2.96 -6.84 9.35
CA TYR A 81 1.57 -7.33 9.27
C TYR A 81 1.05 -7.50 7.84
N ASP A 82 1.47 -6.63 6.93
CA ASP A 82 1.04 -6.71 5.54
C ASP A 82 1.51 -8.00 4.83
N GLY A 83 2.56 -8.66 5.34
CA GLY A 83 2.93 -10.00 4.90
C GLY A 83 1.78 -11.00 5.01
N GLN A 84 0.94 -10.90 6.04
CA GLN A 84 -0.26 -11.74 6.20
C GLN A 84 -1.37 -11.31 5.23
N VAL A 85 -1.65 -10.01 5.16
CA VAL A 85 -2.65 -9.40 4.27
C VAL A 85 -2.41 -9.83 2.82
N ARG A 86 -1.18 -9.71 2.32
CA ARG A 86 -0.85 -10.05 0.95
C ARG A 86 -0.79 -11.55 0.69
N THR A 87 -0.28 -12.34 1.62
CA THR A 87 -0.30 -13.81 1.46
C THR A 87 -1.74 -14.28 1.27
N ASN A 88 -2.70 -13.68 1.99
CA ASN A 88 -4.12 -13.91 1.75
C ASN A 88 -4.60 -13.35 0.40
N ALA A 89 -4.20 -12.13 0.03
CA ALA A 89 -4.65 -11.48 -1.21
C ALA A 89 -4.18 -12.17 -2.50
N VAL A 90 -3.05 -12.90 -2.45
CA VAL A 90 -2.53 -13.65 -3.60
C VAL A 90 -2.82 -15.15 -3.53
N HIS A 91 -3.43 -15.62 -2.44
CA HIS A 91 -3.83 -17.01 -2.31
C HIS A 91 -4.95 -17.32 -3.30
N GLY A 92 -4.71 -18.26 -4.23
CA GLY A 92 -5.69 -18.66 -5.25
C GLY A 92 -5.68 -17.81 -6.53
N LEU A 93 -4.67 -16.96 -6.72
CA LEU A 93 -4.39 -16.35 -8.02
C LEU A 93 -3.41 -17.27 -8.78
N ASP A 94 -3.94 -18.11 -9.67
CA ASP A 94 -3.17 -18.88 -10.66
C ASP A 94 -2.81 -18.01 -11.89
#